data_AF-A0A1V5ZUA6-F1
#
_entry.id   AF-A0A1V5ZUA6-F1
#
_cell.length_a   1.000
_cell.length_b   1.000
_cell.length_c   1.000
_cell.angle_alpha   90.00
_cell.angle_beta   90.00
_cell.angle_gamma   90.00
#
_symmetry.space_group_name_H-M   'P 1'
#
loop_
_entity.id
_entity.type
_entity.pdbx_description
1 polymer ?
#
loop_
_entity_poly.entity_id
_entity_poly.type
_entity_poly.pdbx_seq_one_letter_code
_entity_poly.pdbx_strand_id
1 'polypeptide(L)'
;MVKIYFKFKILDFILFLFFLFLVGISKIHVLPVFLPMVVFFFIAKRFKTRGRVLILISISLLGFMAIVLSDKIIGYDIMAAIAGKQNDFINYTELEEGQTSTFKLTRLEPNVKSFLKIIPEGLLNSFFRPFPNEINSPVILLSFLEVLFFSLVLIFTIIFFKKPDGDRMLFVLFSLGFVLYLFLLVGAYTPNSGAIVRYRSIGLPFLYAMLFCLWDLEKLKKLLPLKIR
;
A
#
# COMPACT_ATOMS: atom_id res chain seq x y z
N MET A 1 13.95 1.83 -26.82
CA MET A 1 13.70 0.73 -25.87
C MET A 1 14.94 0.64 -24.98
N VAL A 2 14.91 1.22 -23.76
CA VAL A 2 16.07 1.20 -22.86
C VAL A 2 16.22 -0.23 -22.33
N LYS A 3 17.14 -1.00 -22.92
CA LYS A 3 17.52 -2.32 -22.40
C LYS A 3 18.36 -2.09 -21.14
N ILE A 4 17.70 -2.10 -19.98
CA ILE A 4 18.36 -2.12 -18.68
C ILE A 4 18.96 -3.53 -18.51
N TYR A 5 20.19 -3.74 -19.00
CA TYR A 5 20.98 -4.92 -18.64
C TYR A 5 21.67 -4.67 -17.30
N PHE A 6 20.95 -4.84 -16.19
CA PHE A 6 21.61 -5.02 -14.90
C PHE A 6 22.29 -6.39 -14.93
N LYS A 7 23.59 -6.42 -15.23
CA LYS A 7 24.43 -7.54 -14.78
C LYS A 7 24.44 -7.45 -13.27
N PHE A 8 23.64 -8.28 -12.60
CA PHE A 8 23.56 -8.32 -11.14
C PHE A 8 24.97 -8.57 -10.59
N LYS A 9 25.60 -7.54 -10.03
CA LYS A 9 26.92 -7.66 -9.39
C LYS A 9 26.73 -8.07 -7.93
N ILE A 10 27.76 -8.68 -7.35
CA ILE A 10 27.78 -9.01 -5.92
C ILE A 10 27.52 -7.76 -5.06
N LEU A 11 28.00 -6.60 -5.51
CA LEU A 11 27.75 -5.31 -4.88
C LEU A 11 26.27 -4.93 -4.87
N ASP A 12 25.53 -5.17 -5.96
CA ASP A 12 24.10 -4.86 -6.04
C ASP A 12 23.30 -5.71 -5.03
N PHE A 13 23.71 -6.96 -4.84
CA PHE A 13 23.13 -7.86 -3.85
C PHE A 13 23.43 -7.42 -2.40
N ILE A 14 24.68 -7.03 -2.13
CA ILE A 14 25.08 -6.49 -0.82
C ILE A 14 24.33 -5.20 -0.51
N LEU A 15 24.25 -4.28 -1.48
CA LEU A 15 23.49 -3.04 -1.35
C LEU A 15 22.00 -3.32 -1.13
N PHE A 16 21.42 -4.27 -1.86
CA PHE A 16 20.03 -4.67 -1.65
C PHE A 16 19.78 -5.17 -0.22
N LEU A 17 20.64 -6.05 0.31
CA LEU A 17 20.55 -6.53 1.69
C LEU A 17 20.70 -5.39 2.70
N PHE A 18 21.63 -4.47 2.47
CA PHE A 18 21.83 -3.30 3.33
C PHE A 18 20.60 -2.39 3.35
N PHE A 19 20.00 -2.09 2.18
CA PHE A 19 18.76 -1.32 2.11
C PHE A 19 17.58 -2.03 2.76
N LEU A 20 17.48 -3.36 2.60
CA LEU A 20 16.45 -4.17 3.27
C LEU A 20 16.58 -4.08 4.79
N PHE A 21 17.82 -4.12 5.31
CA PHE A 21 18.11 -3.95 6.73
C PHE A 21 17.74 -2.55 7.23
N LEU A 22 18.10 -1.48 6.50
CA LEU A 22 17.72 -0.11 6.85
C LEU A 22 16.20 0.10 6.87
N VAL A 23 15.48 -0.47 5.91
CA VAL A 23 14.00 -0.45 5.90
C VAL A 23 13.45 -1.23 7.09
N GLY A 24 14.06 -2.36 7.46
CA GLY A 24 13.67 -3.13 8.63
C GLY A 24 13.77 -2.35 9.95
N ILE A 25 14.85 -1.58 10.11
CA ILE A 25 15.05 -0.73 11.30
C ILE A 25 14.10 0.47 11.28
N SER A 26 14.03 1.18 10.16
CA SER A 26 13.28 2.45 10.10
C SER A 26 11.77 2.25 10.05
N LYS A 27 11.29 1.17 9.41
CA LYS A 27 9.89 0.96 9.05
C LYS A 27 9.52 -0.52 9.00
N ILE A 28 9.60 -1.18 10.14
CA ILE A 28 9.32 -2.62 10.30
C ILE A 28 7.96 -3.07 9.73
N HIS A 29 6.96 -2.18 9.68
CA HIS A 29 5.63 -2.47 9.11
C HIS A 29 5.61 -2.65 7.59
N VAL A 30 6.65 -2.18 6.87
CA VAL A 30 6.72 -2.26 5.40
C VAL A 30 7.15 -3.65 4.92
N LEU A 31 8.07 -4.29 5.64
CA LEU A 31 8.66 -5.56 5.21
C LEU A 31 7.64 -6.70 5.06
N PRO A 32 6.73 -6.95 6.02
CA PRO A 32 5.73 -8.03 5.91
C PRO A 32 4.81 -7.87 4.70
N VAL A 33 4.59 -6.63 4.27
CA VAL A 33 3.76 -6.30 3.10
C VAL A 33 4.55 -6.37 1.79
N PHE A 34 5.80 -5.92 1.80
CA PHE A 34 6.61 -5.86 0.59
C PHE A 34 7.10 -7.24 0.13
N LEU A 35 7.54 -8.09 1.06
CA LEU A 35 8.07 -9.43 0.75
C LEU A 35 7.13 -10.32 -0.09
N PRO A 36 5.85 -10.51 0.26
CA PRO A 36 4.95 -11.34 -0.55
C PRO A 36 4.75 -10.76 -1.95
N MET A 37 4.86 -9.44 -2.13
CA MET A 37 4.78 -8.81 -3.44
C MET A 37 6.05 -8.99 -4.26
N VAL A 38 7.22 -9.02 -3.63
CA VAL A 38 8.47 -9.40 -4.30
C VAL A 38 8.39 -10.85 -4.78
N VAL A 39 7.90 -11.77 -3.95
CA VAL A 39 7.65 -13.17 -4.33
C VAL A 39 6.67 -13.24 -5.51
N PHE A 40 5.56 -12.50 -5.43
CA PHE A 40 4.61 -12.36 -6.55
C PHE A 40 5.31 -11.96 -7.84
N PHE A 41 6.15 -10.92 -7.80
CA PHE A 41 6.84 -10.41 -8.99
C PHE A 41 7.70 -11.47 -9.69
N PHE A 42 8.52 -12.20 -8.92
CA PHE A 42 9.41 -13.23 -9.47
C PHE A 42 8.66 -14.42 -10.07
N ILE A 43 7.57 -14.86 -9.43
CA ILE A 43 6.75 -15.98 -9.91
C ILE A 43 5.94 -15.53 -11.13
N ALA A 44 5.21 -14.41 -11.01
CA ALA A 44 4.26 -13.93 -12.02
C ALA A 44 4.94 -13.46 -13.32
N LYS A 45 6.23 -13.13 -13.30
CA LYS A 45 7.00 -12.80 -14.52
C LYS A 45 6.96 -13.91 -15.58
N ARG A 46 6.84 -15.17 -15.17
CA ARG A 46 6.79 -16.33 -16.09
C ARG A 46 5.41 -16.60 -16.70
N PHE A 47 4.39 -15.88 -16.28
CA PHE A 47 3.00 -16.14 -16.66
C PHE A 47 2.39 -15.00 -17.49
N LYS A 48 1.36 -15.34 -18.27
CA LYS A 48 0.49 -14.36 -18.97
C LYS A 48 -0.45 -13.68 -18.00
N THR A 49 -1.09 -12.58 -18.43
CA THR A 49 -1.95 -11.72 -17.60
C THR A 49 -2.96 -12.46 -16.71
N ARG A 50 -3.70 -13.45 -17.24
CA ARG A 50 -4.66 -14.23 -16.41
C ARG A 50 -3.97 -14.98 -15.27
N GLY A 51 -2.84 -15.63 -15.56
CA GLY A 51 -2.05 -16.34 -14.54
C GLY A 51 -1.48 -15.39 -13.49
N ARG A 52 -1.08 -14.17 -13.87
CA ARG A 52 -0.60 -13.16 -12.91
C ARG A 52 -1.68 -12.79 -11.91
N VAL A 53 -2.91 -12.53 -12.37
CA VAL A 53 -4.02 -12.22 -11.44
C VAL A 53 -4.29 -13.38 -10.48
N LEU A 54 -4.30 -14.63 -11.00
CA LEU A 54 -4.48 -15.83 -10.16
C LEU A 54 -3.37 -15.98 -9.12
N ILE A 55 -2.10 -15.72 -9.48
CA ILE A 55 -0.97 -15.79 -8.54
C ILE A 55 -1.09 -14.73 -7.45
N LEU A 56 -1.51 -13.51 -7.80
CA LEU A 56 -1.74 -12.45 -6.81
C LEU A 56 -2.78 -12.89 -5.79
N ILE A 57 -3.95 -13.33 -6.26
CA ILE A 57 -5.05 -13.82 -5.40
C ILE A 57 -4.58 -14.99 -4.55
N SER A 58 -3.83 -15.93 -5.14
CA SER A 58 -3.32 -17.11 -4.43
C SER A 58 -2.37 -16.70 -3.30
N ILE A 59 -1.43 -15.78 -3.55
CA ILE A 59 -0.50 -15.26 -2.53
C ILE A 59 -1.27 -14.49 -1.44
N SER A 60 -2.30 -13.71 -1.80
CA SER A 60 -3.17 -13.04 -0.82
C SER A 60 -3.86 -14.04 0.10
N LEU A 61 -4.49 -15.07 -0.48
CA LEU A 61 -5.22 -16.09 0.26
C LEU A 61 -4.29 -16.93 1.13
N LEU A 62 -3.12 -17.32 0.62
CA LEU A 62 -2.11 -18.06 1.38
C LEU A 62 -1.56 -17.22 2.54
N GLY A 63 -1.27 -15.94 2.32
CA GLY A 63 -0.83 -15.03 3.37
C GLY A 63 -1.89 -14.85 4.45
N PHE A 64 -3.16 -14.66 4.06
CA PHE A 64 -4.27 -14.57 5.01
C PHE A 64 -4.45 -15.88 5.80
N MET A 65 -4.40 -17.03 5.12
CA MET A 65 -4.51 -18.35 5.77
C MET A 65 -3.35 -18.61 6.73
N ALA A 66 -2.13 -18.18 6.38
CA ALA A 66 -0.97 -18.28 7.26
C ALA A 66 -1.15 -17.45 8.55
N ILE A 67 -1.78 -16.27 8.46
CA ILE A 67 -2.14 -15.46 9.64
C ILE A 67 -3.19 -16.17 10.48
N VAL A 68 -4.26 -16.68 9.87
CA VAL A 68 -5.36 -17.38 10.57
C VAL A 68 -4.87 -18.65 11.28
N LEU A 69 -3.95 -19.39 10.67
CA LEU A 69 -3.42 -20.64 11.21
C LEU A 69 -2.14 -20.48 12.02
N SER A 70 -1.68 -19.25 12.24
CA SER A 70 -0.37 -18.96 12.87
C SER A 70 -0.21 -19.60 14.25
N ASP A 71 -1.27 -19.58 15.07
CA ASP A 71 -1.30 -20.24 16.38
C ASP A 71 -1.02 -21.75 16.27
N LYS A 72 -1.62 -22.43 15.29
CA LYS A 72 -1.44 -23.87 15.09
C LYS A 72 -0.10 -24.25 14.46
N ILE A 73 0.44 -23.40 13.59
CA ILE A 73 1.66 -23.69 12.82
C ILE A 73 2.91 -23.31 13.62
N ILE A 74 2.89 -22.17 14.30
CA ILE A 74 4.07 -21.55 14.93
C ILE A 74 3.91 -21.50 16.47
N GLY A 75 2.72 -21.77 17.01
CA GLY A 75 2.44 -21.60 18.45
C GLY A 75 2.27 -20.13 18.85
N TYR A 76 2.04 -19.23 17.88
CA TYR A 76 1.92 -17.80 18.11
C TYR A 76 0.75 -17.21 17.33
N ASP A 77 -0.23 -16.67 18.05
CA ASP A 77 -1.40 -16.03 17.45
C ASP A 77 -1.07 -14.63 16.93
N ILE A 78 -0.81 -14.56 15.62
CA ILE A 78 -0.56 -13.30 14.92
C ILE A 78 -1.80 -12.40 14.91
N MET A 79 -3.02 -12.95 14.90
CA MET A 79 -4.23 -12.14 14.95
C MET A 79 -4.36 -11.44 16.30
N ALA A 80 -4.13 -12.14 17.40
CA ALA A 80 -4.08 -11.55 18.74
C ALA A 80 -2.95 -10.52 18.86
N ALA A 81 -1.77 -10.79 18.30
CA ALA A 81 -0.67 -9.84 18.30
C ALA A 81 -1.01 -8.52 17.57
N ILE A 82 -1.65 -8.61 16.40
CA ILE A 82 -2.06 -7.45 15.62
C ILE A 82 -3.18 -6.68 16.34
N ALA A 83 -4.19 -7.39 16.86
CA ALA A 83 -5.30 -6.80 17.60
C ALA A 83 -4.83 -6.10 18.88
N GLY A 84 -3.93 -6.73 19.64
CA GLY A 84 -3.30 -6.14 20.83
C GLY A 84 -2.56 -4.85 20.49
N LYS A 85 -1.67 -4.88 19.48
CA LYS A 85 -0.92 -3.68 19.07
C LYS A 85 -1.82 -2.54 18.60
N GLN A 86 -2.92 -2.83 17.91
CA GLN A 86 -3.87 -1.80 17.52
C GLN A 86 -4.54 -1.19 18.75
N ASN A 87 -5.03 -2.03 19.67
CA ASN A 87 -5.68 -1.57 20.89
C ASN A 87 -4.74 -0.74 21.77
N ASP A 88 -3.48 -1.15 21.90
CA ASP A 88 -2.45 -0.39 22.61
C ASP A 88 -2.23 0.98 21.97
N PHE A 89 -2.21 1.07 20.64
CA PHE A 89 -2.06 2.34 19.94
C PHE A 89 -3.29 3.24 20.12
N ILE A 90 -4.50 2.68 20.04
CA ILE A 90 -5.75 3.40 20.33
C ILE A 90 -5.72 3.95 21.76
N ASN A 91 -5.43 3.11 22.75
CA ASN A 91 -5.34 3.52 24.15
C ASN A 91 -4.27 4.62 24.33
N TYR A 92 -3.09 4.46 23.73
CA TYR A 92 -2.03 5.48 23.78
C TYR A 92 -2.51 6.83 23.25
N THR A 93 -3.18 6.85 22.09
CA THR A 93 -3.70 8.09 21.50
C THR A 93 -4.90 8.68 22.24
N GLU A 94 -5.67 7.87 22.97
CA GLU A 94 -6.77 8.34 23.83
C GLU A 94 -6.24 8.96 25.13
N LEU A 95 -5.11 8.47 25.65
CA LEU A 95 -4.45 9.00 26.86
C LEU A 95 -3.63 10.27 26.59
N GLU A 96 -3.13 10.46 25.37
CA GLU A 96 -2.49 11.71 24.96
C GLU A 96 -3.54 12.81 24.71
N GLU A 97 -4.10 13.34 25.79
CA GLU A 97 -4.97 14.52 25.78
C GLU A 97 -4.27 15.68 25.06
N GLY A 98 -4.79 16.08 23.89
CA GLY A 98 -4.33 17.27 23.17
C GLY A 98 -3.70 17.03 21.80
N GLN A 99 -3.58 15.79 21.30
CA GLN A 99 -3.23 15.59 19.89
C GLN A 99 -4.40 15.95 18.98
N THR A 100 -4.25 17.11 18.33
CA THR A 100 -5.13 17.58 17.28
C THR A 100 -4.92 16.64 16.07
N SER A 101 -5.92 15.81 15.73
CA SER A 101 -6.02 14.86 14.58
C SER A 101 -6.17 13.36 14.92
N THR A 102 -6.45 13.01 16.17
CA THR A 102 -6.90 11.65 16.51
C THR A 102 -8.36 11.44 16.11
N PHE A 103 -8.72 10.25 15.63
CA PHE A 103 -10.10 9.89 15.32
C PHE A 103 -10.44 8.50 15.88
N LYS A 104 -11.74 8.25 16.09
CA LYS A 104 -12.21 6.95 16.59
C LYS A 104 -12.02 5.87 15.53
N LEU A 105 -11.26 4.84 15.87
CA LEU A 105 -10.99 3.68 15.04
C LEU A 105 -11.72 2.46 15.61
N THR A 106 -12.26 1.59 14.74
CA THR A 106 -12.87 0.33 15.21
C THR A 106 -11.81 -0.58 15.83
N ARG A 107 -12.02 -0.98 17.09
CA ARG A 107 -11.14 -1.92 17.78
C ARG A 107 -11.21 -3.30 17.14
N LEU A 108 -10.04 -3.87 16.88
CA LEU A 108 -9.85 -5.15 16.26
C LEU A 108 -9.93 -6.24 17.33
N GLU A 109 -10.68 -7.28 17.00
CA GLU A 109 -10.76 -8.50 17.80
C GLU A 109 -9.93 -9.59 17.10
N PRO A 110 -9.36 -10.55 17.85
CA PRO A 110 -8.56 -11.64 17.29
C PRO A 110 -9.44 -12.71 16.63
N ASN A 111 -10.25 -12.31 15.65
CA ASN A 111 -11.08 -13.22 14.87
C ASN A 111 -11.20 -12.77 13.41
N VAL A 112 -11.38 -13.75 12.52
CA VAL A 112 -11.47 -13.57 11.07
C VAL A 112 -12.53 -12.53 10.68
N LYS A 113 -13.69 -12.54 11.37
CA LYS A 113 -14.80 -11.65 11.06
C LYS A 113 -14.45 -10.17 11.31
N SER A 114 -13.78 -9.88 12.43
CA SER A 114 -13.31 -8.54 12.77
C SER A 114 -12.28 -8.04 11.76
N PHE A 115 -11.30 -8.88 11.40
CA PHE A 115 -10.30 -8.57 10.37
C PHE A 115 -10.92 -8.27 9.00
N LEU A 116 -11.94 -9.02 8.58
CA LEU A 116 -12.61 -8.74 7.30
C LEU A 116 -13.45 -7.46 7.36
N LYS A 117 -14.09 -7.18 8.50
CA LYS A 117 -14.91 -5.99 8.70
C LYS A 117 -14.09 -4.70 8.66
N ILE A 118 -12.83 -4.73 9.11
CA ILE A 118 -11.99 -3.53 9.15
C ILE A 118 -11.37 -3.16 7.81
N ILE A 119 -11.35 -4.08 6.83
CA ILE A 119 -10.78 -3.82 5.49
C ILE A 119 -11.32 -2.55 4.83
N PRO A 120 -12.64 -2.35 4.70
CA PRO A 120 -13.18 -1.15 4.07
C PRO A 120 -12.79 0.12 4.84
N GLU A 121 -12.88 0.11 6.18
CA GLU A 121 -12.50 1.25 7.02
C GLU A 121 -11.01 1.60 6.86
N GLY A 122 -10.13 0.61 6.92
CA GLY A 122 -8.69 0.81 6.80
C GLY A 122 -8.27 1.35 5.44
N LEU A 123 -8.86 0.84 4.35
CA LEU A 123 -8.60 1.37 3.02
C LEU A 123 -9.13 2.80 2.87
N LEU A 124 -10.35 3.09 3.35
CA LEU A 124 -10.91 4.44 3.31
C LEU A 124 -10.03 5.44 4.07
N ASN A 125 -9.57 5.06 5.27
CA ASN A 125 -8.68 5.86 6.07
C ASN A 125 -7.38 6.18 5.32
N SER A 126 -6.73 5.18 4.72
CA SER A 126 -5.46 5.40 4.04
C SER A 126 -5.57 6.13 2.70
N PHE A 127 -6.63 5.91 1.92
CA PHE A 127 -6.80 6.58 0.63
C PHE A 127 -7.30 8.02 0.76
N PHE A 128 -8.22 8.27 1.69
CA PHE A 128 -9.02 9.50 1.66
C PHE A 128 -8.89 10.39 2.90
N ARG A 129 -8.31 9.93 4.02
CA ARG A 129 -7.97 10.85 5.12
C ARG A 129 -6.69 11.62 4.81
N PRO A 130 -6.49 12.84 5.35
CA PRO A 130 -7.38 13.57 6.24
C PRO A 130 -8.65 14.05 5.52
N PHE A 131 -9.77 14.08 6.25
CA PHE A 131 -11.00 14.69 5.75
C PHE A 131 -10.97 16.22 5.95
N PRO A 132 -11.80 17.01 5.22
CA PRO A 132 -11.83 18.47 5.36
C PRO A 132 -12.00 18.96 6.80
N ASN A 133 -12.77 18.22 7.60
CA ASN A 133 -13.07 18.55 9.00
C ASN A 133 -11.90 18.27 9.95
N GLU A 134 -10.84 17.61 9.49
CA GLU A 134 -9.66 17.25 10.29
C GLU A 134 -8.48 18.21 10.07
N ILE A 135 -8.68 19.25 9.24
CA ILE A 135 -7.66 20.23 8.91
C ILE A 135 -7.52 21.20 10.09
N ASN A 136 -6.44 21.03 10.85
CA ASN A 136 -6.13 21.82 12.04
C ASN A 136 -4.73 22.47 11.99
N SER A 137 -3.96 22.18 10.93
CA SER A 137 -2.60 22.69 10.74
C SER A 137 -2.26 22.80 9.25
N PRO A 138 -1.29 23.66 8.88
CA PRO A 138 -0.83 23.77 7.48
C PRO A 138 -0.28 22.46 6.92
N VAL A 139 0.34 21.63 7.76
CA VAL A 139 0.89 20.32 7.36
C VAL A 139 -0.24 19.37 6.94
N ILE A 140 -1.34 19.36 7.71
CA ILE A 140 -2.51 18.54 7.39
C ILE A 140 -3.27 19.11 6.19
N LEU A 141 -3.28 20.43 6.00
CA LEU A 141 -3.81 21.04 4.79
C LEU A 141 -3.06 20.57 3.53
N LEU A 142 -1.72 20.54 3.55
CA LEU A 142 -0.93 19.99 2.44
C LEU A 142 -1.26 18.52 2.18
N SER A 143 -1.47 17.75 3.25
CA SER A 143 -1.87 16.34 3.18
C SER A 143 -3.27 16.15 2.60
N PHE A 144 -4.19 17.07 2.89
CA PHE A 144 -5.52 17.10 2.27
C PHE A 144 -5.45 17.44 0.78
N LEU A 145 -4.61 18.41 0.39
CA LEU A 145 -4.35 18.73 -1.02
C LEU A 145 -3.77 17.52 -1.78
N GLU A 146 -2.93 16.70 -1.13
CA GLU A 146 -2.46 15.44 -1.70
C GLU A 146 -3.61 14.45 -1.99
N VAL A 147 -4.61 14.34 -1.09
CA VAL A 147 -5.81 13.51 -1.34
C VAL A 147 -6.64 14.06 -2.50
N LEU A 148 -6.80 15.38 -2.60
CA LEU A 148 -7.48 16.00 -3.74
C LEU A 148 -6.73 15.74 -5.05
N PHE A 149 -5.41 15.88 -5.04
CA PHE A 149 -4.56 15.57 -6.19
C PHE A 149 -4.68 14.09 -6.58
N PHE A 150 -4.62 13.17 -5.62
CA PHE A 150 -4.87 11.74 -5.86
C PHE A 150 -6.24 11.51 -6.50
N SER A 151 -7.29 12.14 -5.98
CA SER A 151 -8.66 12.01 -6.51
C SER A 151 -8.75 12.52 -7.95
N LEU A 152 -8.09 13.63 -8.28
CA LEU A 152 -7.99 14.14 -9.65
C LEU A 152 -7.24 13.17 -10.58
N VAL A 153 -6.09 12.65 -10.15
CA VAL A 153 -5.33 11.65 -10.91
C VAL A 153 -6.14 10.38 -11.13
N LEU A 154 -6.92 9.95 -10.13
CA LEU A 154 -7.80 8.79 -10.25
C LEU A 154 -8.90 9.03 -11.30
N ILE A 155 -9.60 10.17 -11.24
CA ILE A 155 -10.60 10.55 -12.25
C ILE A 155 -9.98 10.60 -13.64
N PHE A 156 -8.80 11.22 -13.76
CA PHE A 156 -8.06 11.28 -15.03
C PHE A 156 -7.71 9.89 -15.54
N THR A 157 -7.30 8.98 -14.66
CA THR A 157 -7.01 7.59 -14.99
C THR A 157 -8.24 6.87 -15.55
N ILE A 158 -9.43 7.13 -15.02
CA ILE A 158 -10.68 6.54 -15.52
C ILE A 158 -11.00 7.07 -16.93
N ILE A 159 -10.85 8.38 -17.17
CA ILE A 159 -11.14 9.02 -18.47
C ILE A 159 -10.16 8.57 -19.57
N PHE A 160 -8.88 8.40 -19.21
CA PHE A 160 -7.80 8.04 -20.13
C PHE A 160 -7.37 6.59 -20.00
N PHE A 161 -8.23 5.72 -19.50
CA PHE A 161 -7.88 4.33 -19.23
C PHE A 161 -7.48 3.57 -20.51
N LYS A 162 -6.30 2.95 -20.48
CA LYS A 162 -5.84 1.93 -21.43
C LYS A 162 -5.39 0.72 -20.66
N LYS A 163 -5.94 -0.44 -21.03
CA LYS A 163 -5.57 -1.71 -20.42
C LYS A 163 -4.07 -1.96 -20.59
N PRO A 164 -3.29 -2.11 -19.50
CA PRO A 164 -1.88 -2.39 -19.60
C PRO A 164 -1.65 -3.83 -20.08
N ASP A 165 -0.54 -4.04 -20.77
CA ASP A 165 -0.10 -5.33 -21.28
C ASP A 165 1.36 -5.63 -20.92
N GLY A 166 1.80 -6.87 -21.14
CA GLY A 166 3.19 -7.28 -20.90
C GLY A 166 3.70 -6.88 -19.52
N ASP A 167 4.94 -6.38 -19.45
CA ASP A 167 5.57 -6.01 -18.18
C ASP A 167 4.86 -4.86 -17.45
N ARG A 168 4.12 -3.99 -18.16
CA ARG A 168 3.33 -2.93 -17.50
C ARG A 168 2.25 -3.53 -16.62
N MET A 169 1.57 -4.58 -17.09
CA MET A 169 0.54 -5.26 -16.29
C MET A 169 1.14 -5.97 -15.06
N LEU A 170 2.36 -6.52 -15.18
CA LEU A 170 3.06 -7.11 -14.04
C LEU A 170 3.36 -6.05 -12.98
N PHE A 171 3.88 -4.90 -13.40
CA PHE A 171 4.14 -3.76 -12.51
C PHE A 171 2.85 -3.22 -11.87
N VAL A 172 1.78 -3.08 -12.65
CA VAL A 172 0.48 -2.62 -12.14
C VAL A 172 -0.05 -3.55 -11.04
N LEU A 173 -0.02 -4.87 -11.26
CA LEU A 173 -0.48 -5.83 -10.25
C LEU A 173 0.41 -5.85 -9.00
N PHE A 174 1.73 -5.76 -9.18
CA PHE A 174 2.68 -5.67 -8.08
C PHE A 174 2.41 -4.43 -7.22
N SER A 175 2.30 -3.27 -7.85
CA SER A 175 2.04 -2.00 -7.18
C SER A 175 0.65 -1.99 -6.53
N LEU A 176 -0.37 -2.56 -7.20
CA LEU A 176 -1.71 -2.68 -6.63
C LEU A 176 -1.70 -3.49 -5.34
N GLY A 177 -1.10 -4.68 -5.36
CA GLY A 177 -1.01 -5.54 -4.18
C GLY A 177 -0.24 -4.87 -3.04
N PHE A 178 0.92 -4.28 -3.36
CA PHE A 178 1.73 -3.56 -2.36
C PHE A 178 0.99 -2.39 -1.73
N VAL A 179 0.35 -1.54 -2.54
CA VAL A 179 -0.41 -0.38 -2.06
C VAL A 179 -1.61 -0.83 -1.23
N LEU A 180 -2.39 -1.80 -1.70
CA LEU A 180 -3.57 -2.27 -0.97
C LEU A 180 -3.20 -2.85 0.39
N TYR A 181 -2.16 -3.68 0.46
CA TYR A 181 -1.72 -4.25 1.73
C TYR A 181 -1.15 -3.20 2.67
N LEU A 182 -0.34 -2.27 2.15
CA LEU A 182 0.26 -1.22 2.97
C LEU A 182 -0.83 -0.28 3.49
N PHE A 183 -1.75 0.14 2.64
CA PHE A 183 -2.83 1.05 3.00
C PHE A 183 -3.84 0.38 3.93
N LEU A 184 -4.13 -0.91 3.71
CA LEU A 184 -4.95 -1.68 4.64
C LEU A 184 -4.31 -1.72 6.02
N LEU A 185 -3.01 -2.06 6.11
CA LEU A 185 -2.28 -2.06 7.36
C LEU A 185 -2.40 -0.65 7.96
N VAL A 186 -1.83 0.38 7.29
CA VAL A 186 -1.73 1.76 7.79
C VAL A 186 -3.05 2.30 8.35
N GLY A 187 -4.13 2.15 7.59
CA GLY A 187 -5.41 2.76 7.93
C GLY A 187 -6.24 1.93 8.90
N ALA A 188 -5.97 0.62 9.01
CA ALA A 188 -6.60 -0.24 10.01
C ALA A 188 -5.91 -0.14 11.37
N TYR A 189 -4.62 0.24 11.45
CA TYR A 189 -3.89 0.30 12.73
C TYR A 189 -3.62 1.69 13.29
N THR A 190 -3.72 2.76 12.49
CA THR A 190 -3.28 4.10 12.90
C THR A 190 -4.47 5.01 13.22
N PRO A 191 -4.78 5.32 14.49
CA PRO A 191 -5.88 6.19 14.89
C PRO A 191 -5.54 7.70 14.81
N ASN A 192 -4.56 8.11 14.00
CA ASN A 192 -4.11 9.49 13.87
C ASN A 192 -3.89 9.85 12.39
N SER A 193 -4.58 10.89 11.91
CA SER A 193 -4.54 11.27 10.50
C SER A 193 -3.15 11.73 10.03
N GLY A 194 -2.37 12.43 10.86
CA GLY A 194 -1.00 12.83 10.53
C GLY A 194 -0.04 11.63 10.40
N ALA A 195 -0.19 10.65 11.30
CA ALA A 195 0.58 9.41 11.23
C ALA A 195 0.22 8.57 10.01
N ILE A 196 -1.08 8.50 9.63
CA ILE A 196 -1.53 7.84 8.39
C ILE A 196 -0.80 8.42 7.19
N VAL A 197 -0.78 9.76 7.06
CA VAL A 197 -0.13 10.43 5.94
C VAL A 197 1.34 10.01 5.85
N ARG A 198 2.08 10.08 6.97
CA ARG A 198 3.51 9.71 7.01
C ARG A 198 3.77 8.27 6.59
N TYR A 199 2.93 7.33 7.01
CA TYR A 199 3.14 5.91 6.73
C TYR A 199 2.68 5.54 5.32
N ARG A 200 1.57 6.10 4.82
CA ARG A 200 1.10 5.84 3.46
C ARG A 200 2.00 6.46 2.39
N SER A 201 2.76 7.51 2.70
CA SER A 201 3.69 8.15 1.74
C SER A 201 4.68 7.18 1.10
N ILE A 202 4.95 6.04 1.75
CA ILE A 202 5.80 4.96 1.20
C ILE A 202 5.14 4.30 -0.01
N GLY A 203 3.81 4.12 0.02
CA GLY A 203 3.04 3.51 -1.06
C GLY A 203 2.67 4.47 -2.19
N LEU A 204 2.65 5.79 -1.92
CA LEU A 204 2.25 6.80 -2.91
C LEU A 204 3.05 6.75 -4.23
N PRO A 205 4.40 6.61 -4.24
CA PRO A 205 5.14 6.49 -5.48
C PRO A 205 4.68 5.30 -6.34
N PHE A 206 4.38 4.15 -5.72
CA PHE A 206 3.87 2.97 -6.41
C PHE A 206 2.43 3.17 -6.90
N LEU A 207 1.60 3.85 -6.11
CA LEU A 207 0.23 4.21 -6.48
C LEU A 207 0.22 5.11 -7.72
N TYR A 208 0.94 6.23 -7.72
CA TYR A 208 0.99 7.15 -8.85
C TYR A 208 1.63 6.52 -10.09
N ALA A 209 2.74 5.80 -9.92
CA ALA A 209 3.37 5.09 -11.04
C ALA A 209 2.44 4.04 -11.65
N MET A 210 1.67 3.31 -10.83
CA MET A 210 0.65 2.39 -11.31
C MET A 210 -0.45 3.11 -12.09
N LEU A 211 -1.00 4.21 -11.56
CA LEU A 211 -2.06 4.97 -12.23
C LEU A 211 -1.60 5.52 -13.58
N PHE A 212 -0.39 6.07 -13.67
CA PHE A 212 0.17 6.54 -14.93
C PHE A 212 0.42 5.41 -15.94
N CYS A 213 0.73 4.19 -15.48
CA CYS A 213 0.84 3.03 -16.37
C CYS A 213 -0.50 2.63 -17.02
N LEU A 214 -1.62 3.10 -16.47
CA LEU A 214 -2.97 2.87 -17.00
C LEU A 214 -3.42 3.94 -17.99
N TRP A 215 -2.62 4.99 -18.24
CA TRP A 215 -2.99 6.09 -19.12
C TRP A 215 -2.74 5.77 -20.61
N ASP A 216 -3.69 6.16 -21.45
CA ASP A 216 -3.52 6.18 -22.90
C ASP A 216 -2.71 7.41 -23.34
N LEU A 217 -1.40 7.22 -23.49
CA LEU A 217 -0.50 8.27 -23.96
C LEU A 217 -0.87 8.80 -25.36
N GLU A 218 -1.50 7.99 -26.21
CA GLU A 218 -1.90 8.44 -27.56
C GLU A 218 -3.12 9.37 -27.49
N LYS A 219 -4.11 9.01 -26.67
CA LYS A 219 -5.28 9.86 -26.40
C LYS A 219 -4.87 11.17 -25.73
N LEU A 220 -3.90 11.11 -24.82
CA LEU A 220 -3.36 12.27 -24.11
C LEU A 220 -2.67 13.25 -25.08
N LYS A 221 -1.81 12.75 -25.97
CA LYS A 221 -1.10 13.57 -26.97
C LYS A 221 -2.02 14.29 -27.96
N LYS A 222 -3.20 13.73 -28.24
CA LYS A 222 -4.21 14.36 -29.11
C LYS A 222 -4.93 15.53 -28.45
N LEU A 223 -5.16 15.45 -27.13
CA LEU A 223 -5.87 16.47 -26.36
C LEU A 223 -4.95 17.57 -25.82
N LEU A 224 -3.74 17.19 -25.44
CA LEU A 224 -2.68 18.09 -25.04
C LEU A 224 -1.53 17.90 -26.04
N PRO A 225 -1.33 18.80 -27.02
CA PRO A 225 -0.17 18.77 -27.90
C PRO A 225 1.11 19.14 -27.12
N LEU A 226 1.38 18.40 -26.05
CA LEU A 226 2.63 18.44 -25.32
C LEU A 226 3.68 17.82 -26.25
N LYS A 227 4.57 18.65 -26.77
CA LYS A 227 5.86 18.21 -27.36
C LYS A 227 6.70 17.57 -26.25
N ILE A 228 6.36 16.35 -25.84
CA ILE A 228 7.21 15.55 -24.96
C ILE A 228 8.28 14.95 -25.87
N ARG A 229 9.45 15.58 -25.84
CA ARG A 229 10.65 15.19 -26.59
C ARG A 229 11.38 14.05 -25.88
#